data_AF-A0A423PV24-F1
#
_entry.id   AF-A0A423PV24-F1
#
_cell.length_a   1.000
_cell.length_b   1.000
_cell.length_c   1.000
_cell.angle_alpha   90.00
_cell.angle_beta   90.00
_cell.angle_gamma   90.00
#
_symmetry.space_group_name_H-M   'P 1'
#
loop_
_entity.id
_entity.type
_entity.pdbx_description
1 polymer ?
#
loop_
_entity_poly.entity_id
_entity_poly.type
_entity_poly.pdbx_seq_one_letter_code
_entity_poly.pdbx_strand_id
1 'polypeptide(L)'
;MSCRHVIAFTLLGGLVAGCASEPPTFADRVMAEGQSRVEIARQWEKGSDEASRGEERVKAGRRLLDEGRAELREGEKLIASGNVAVRNSREAYRSLSLASEATVTARDADRRNERLEQIAEEWREGESRIKRGRERVEAANERIEEGESRLRSGQQLIDRGRDLMRSAENRYQRNESQS
;
A
#
# COMPACT_ATOMS: atom_id res chain seq x y z
N MET A 1 21.20 85.47 -25.32
CA MET A 1 21.03 86.46 -24.23
C MET A 1 21.21 85.75 -22.90
N SER A 2 22.22 86.18 -22.15
CA SER A 2 22.49 85.79 -20.77
C SER A 2 21.34 86.16 -19.84
N CYS A 3 21.13 85.39 -18.76
CA CYS A 3 21.16 85.97 -17.42
C CYS A 3 21.30 84.89 -16.33
N ARG A 4 22.39 85.03 -15.56
CA ARG A 4 22.69 84.31 -14.32
C ARG A 4 21.71 84.76 -13.23
N HIS A 5 21.20 83.86 -12.40
CA HIS A 5 20.86 84.16 -11.00
C HIS A 5 21.32 83.01 -10.11
N VAL A 6 21.88 83.40 -8.98
CA VAL A 6 22.70 82.66 -8.02
C VAL A 6 22.01 82.81 -6.65
N ILE A 7 22.11 81.75 -5.82
CA ILE A 7 21.79 81.63 -4.37
C ILE A 7 20.33 81.38 -3.98
N ALA A 8 20.08 80.21 -3.36
CA ALA A 8 19.74 80.11 -1.94
C ALA A 8 19.77 78.65 -1.46
N PHE A 9 20.67 78.41 -0.51
CA PHE A 9 20.94 77.14 0.16
C PHE A 9 19.85 76.89 1.21
N THR A 10 19.08 75.80 1.10
CA THR A 10 18.27 75.28 2.21
C THR A 10 18.52 73.78 2.37
N LEU A 11 19.52 73.51 3.21
CA LEU A 11 19.73 72.25 3.91
C LEU A 11 18.45 71.84 4.66
N LEU A 12 17.87 70.69 4.31
CA LEU A 12 17.06 69.90 5.23
C LEU A 12 17.58 68.47 5.19
N GLY A 13 18.66 68.25 5.94
CA GLY A 13 19.32 66.96 6.09
C GLY A 13 18.45 65.99 6.87
N GLY A 14 18.23 64.82 6.29
CA GLY A 14 17.58 63.69 6.94
C GLY A 14 18.44 63.11 8.06
N LEU A 15 17.76 62.67 9.12
CA LEU A 15 18.28 61.73 10.10
C LEU A 15 17.27 60.60 10.21
N VAL A 16 17.32 59.69 9.24
CA VAL A 16 16.75 58.35 9.44
C VAL A 16 17.79 57.65 10.29
N ALA A 17 17.52 57.52 11.60
CA ALA A 17 18.33 56.73 12.50
C ALA A 17 18.24 55.25 12.06
N GLY A 18 19.17 54.85 11.19
CA GLY A 18 19.42 53.43 10.94
C GLY A 18 20.07 52.87 12.19
N CYS A 19 19.32 52.09 12.99
CA CYS A 19 19.89 51.26 14.02
C CYS A 19 20.90 50.32 13.35
N ALA A 20 22.19 50.66 13.40
CA ALA A 20 23.27 49.80 12.99
C ALA A 20 23.36 48.66 14.01
N SER A 21 22.75 47.52 13.70
CA SER A 21 22.94 46.29 14.47
C SER A 21 24.43 45.95 14.46
N GLU A 22 25.02 45.79 15.65
CA GLU A 22 26.42 45.39 15.80
C GLU A 22 26.71 44.10 15.02
N PRO A 23 27.89 43.98 14.38
CA PRO A 23 28.26 42.78 13.66
C PRO A 23 28.35 41.58 14.62
N PRO A 24 27.95 40.37 14.21
CA PRO A 24 27.93 39.21 15.07
C PRO A 24 29.33 38.85 15.60
N THR A 25 29.40 38.46 16.85
CA THR A 25 30.66 38.04 17.49
C THR A 25 31.11 36.67 16.99
N PHE A 26 32.33 36.27 17.33
CA PHE A 26 32.79 34.91 17.07
C PHE A 26 31.90 33.86 17.76
N ALA A 27 31.49 34.11 19.00
CA ALA A 27 30.62 33.21 19.76
C ALA A 27 29.25 33.05 19.06
N ASP A 28 28.66 34.14 18.56
CA ASP A 28 27.37 34.10 17.85
C ASP A 28 27.45 33.25 16.58
N ARG A 29 28.56 33.35 15.83
CA ARG A 29 28.78 32.56 14.61
C ARG A 29 28.89 31.06 14.92
N VAL A 30 29.69 30.68 15.91
CA VAL A 30 29.85 29.29 16.33
C VAL A 30 28.52 28.70 16.80
N MET A 31 27.73 29.46 17.55
CA MET A 31 26.41 29.03 18.01
C MET A 31 25.44 28.84 16.84
N ALA A 32 25.40 29.79 15.90
CA ALA A 32 24.54 29.70 14.72
C ALA A 32 24.90 28.50 13.83
N GLU A 33 26.19 28.22 13.64
CA GLU A 33 26.67 27.07 12.89
C GLU A 33 26.28 25.75 13.57
N GLY A 34 26.48 25.65 14.89
CA GLY A 34 26.07 24.49 15.68
C GLY A 34 24.56 24.22 15.59
N GLN A 35 23.74 25.26 15.70
CA GLN A 35 22.28 25.15 15.53
C GLN A 35 21.91 24.67 14.13
N SER A 36 22.57 25.18 13.09
CA SER A 36 22.35 24.74 11.70
C SER A 36 22.65 23.25 11.52
N ARG A 37 23.78 22.78 12.07
CA ARG A 37 24.17 21.35 12.04
C ARG A 37 23.15 20.46 12.74
N VAL A 38 22.62 20.90 13.90
CA VAL A 38 21.57 20.17 14.63
C VAL A 38 20.27 20.07 13.82
N GLU A 39 19.86 21.15 13.15
CA GLU A 39 18.66 21.12 12.30
C GLU A 39 18.81 20.20 11.10
N ILE A 40 19.98 20.20 10.46
CA ILE A 40 20.31 19.29 9.36
C ILE A 40 20.23 17.83 9.85
N ALA A 41 20.84 17.52 10.99
CA ALA A 41 20.81 16.18 11.56
C ALA A 41 19.37 15.72 11.86
N ARG A 42 18.53 16.58 12.46
CA ARG A 42 17.11 16.28 12.72
C ARG A 42 16.32 16.04 11.44
N GLN A 43 16.59 16.81 10.38
CA GLN A 43 15.93 16.61 9.09
C GLN A 43 16.31 15.25 8.49
N TRP A 44 17.59 14.89 8.55
CA TRP A 44 18.07 13.59 8.08
C TRP A 44 17.44 12.45 8.88
N GLU A 45 17.43 12.55 10.21
CA GLU A 45 16.84 11.55 11.10
C GLU A 45 15.34 11.34 10.80
N LYS A 46 14.59 12.43 10.62
CA LYS A 46 13.19 12.35 10.18
C LYS A 46 13.05 11.61 8.85
N GLY A 47 13.94 11.89 7.89
CA GLY A 47 13.95 11.20 6.61
C GLY A 47 14.24 9.70 6.73
N SER A 48 15.21 9.33 7.57
CA SER A 48 15.54 7.94 7.88
C SER A 48 14.36 7.21 8.53
N ASP A 49 13.67 7.85 9.47
CA ASP A 49 12.49 7.30 10.12
C ASP A 49 11.31 7.10 9.14
N GLU A 50 11.05 8.08 8.27
CA GLU A 50 10.04 7.91 7.21
C GLU A 50 10.39 6.75 6.28
N ALA A 51 11.65 6.63 5.86
CA ALA A 51 12.10 5.54 4.99
C ALA A 51 11.94 4.17 5.66
N SER A 52 12.38 4.04 6.92
CA SER A 52 12.25 2.81 7.71
C SER A 52 10.79 2.37 7.85
N ARG A 53 9.89 3.27 8.24
CA ARG A 53 8.44 2.99 8.30
C ARG A 53 7.88 2.59 6.94
N GLY A 54 8.39 3.18 5.86
CA GLY A 54 8.03 2.81 4.50
C GLY A 54 8.45 1.38 4.14
N GLU A 55 9.67 0.98 4.49
CA GLU A 55 10.18 -0.39 4.29
C GLU A 55 9.37 -1.44 5.07
N GLU A 56 9.00 -1.14 6.32
CA GLU A 56 8.12 -2.00 7.12
C GLU A 56 6.75 -2.18 6.45
N ARG A 57 6.16 -1.10 5.92
CA ARG A 57 4.89 -1.17 5.18
C ARG A 57 5.03 -1.97 3.89
N VAL A 58 6.13 -1.82 3.16
CA VAL A 58 6.40 -2.63 1.96
C VAL A 58 6.49 -4.11 2.33
N LYS A 59 7.22 -4.45 3.39
CA LYS A 59 7.35 -5.83 3.88
C LYS A 59 6.00 -6.42 4.28
N ALA A 60 5.19 -5.66 5.01
CA ALA A 60 3.85 -6.08 5.41
C ALA A 60 2.92 -6.25 4.19
N GLY A 61 2.99 -5.34 3.22
CA GLY A 61 2.24 -5.44 1.96
C GLY A 61 2.60 -6.69 1.16
N ARG A 62 3.89 -7.02 1.04
CA ARG A 62 4.35 -8.25 0.37
C ARG A 62 3.79 -9.52 1.02
N ARG A 63 3.76 -9.58 2.35
CA ARG A 63 3.18 -10.72 3.09
C ARG A 63 1.71 -10.91 2.76
N LEU A 64 0.92 -9.83 2.76
CA LEU A 64 -0.49 -9.88 2.41
C LEU A 64 -0.71 -10.36 0.97
N LEU A 65 0.13 -9.93 0.02
CA LEU A 65 0.07 -10.43 -1.36
C LEU A 65 0.35 -11.94 -1.44
N ASP A 66 1.36 -12.42 -0.71
CA ASP A 66 1.73 -13.84 -0.71
C ASP A 66 0.63 -14.71 -0.09
N GLU A 67 0.07 -14.26 1.04
CA GLU A 67 -1.07 -14.90 1.72
C GLU A 67 -2.32 -14.91 0.83
N GLY A 68 -2.72 -13.75 0.30
CA GLY A 68 -3.87 -13.64 -0.58
C GLY A 68 -3.73 -14.52 -1.83
N ARG A 69 -2.55 -14.54 -2.47
CA ARG A 69 -2.30 -15.43 -3.62
C ARG A 69 -2.34 -16.91 -3.27
N ALA A 70 -1.96 -17.30 -2.05
CA ALA A 70 -2.05 -18.68 -1.59
C ALA A 70 -3.51 -19.10 -1.39
N GLU A 71 -4.30 -18.24 -0.76
CA GLU A 71 -5.72 -18.48 -0.54
C GLU A 71 -6.54 -18.47 -1.82
N LEU A 72 -6.20 -17.58 -2.77
CA LEU A 72 -6.81 -17.55 -4.10
C LEU A 72 -6.68 -18.91 -4.78
N ARG A 73 -5.46 -19.47 -4.80
CA ARG A 73 -5.18 -20.80 -5.35
C ARG A 73 -5.98 -21.91 -4.65
N GLU A 74 -6.10 -21.85 -3.33
CA GLU A 74 -6.90 -22.82 -2.58
C GLU A 74 -8.40 -22.69 -2.88
N GLY A 75 -8.91 -21.46 -2.99
CA GLY A 75 -10.29 -21.18 -3.40
C GLY A 75 -10.60 -21.70 -4.80
N GLU A 76 -9.71 -21.47 -5.75
CA GLU A 76 -9.82 -21.99 -7.12
C GLU A 76 -9.84 -23.52 -7.17
N LYS A 77 -9.00 -24.20 -6.38
CA LYS A 77 -9.03 -25.68 -6.26
C LYS A 77 -10.37 -26.19 -5.70
N LEU A 78 -10.92 -25.52 -4.70
CA LEU A 78 -12.24 -25.88 -4.13
C LEU A 78 -13.35 -25.70 -5.17
N ILE A 79 -13.33 -24.61 -5.92
CA ILE A 79 -14.29 -24.37 -7.01
C ILE A 79 -14.13 -25.45 -8.09
N ALA A 80 -12.91 -25.75 -8.52
CA ALA A 80 -12.64 -26.74 -9.55
C ALA A 80 -13.12 -28.14 -9.13
N SER A 81 -12.74 -28.60 -7.93
CA SER A 81 -13.16 -29.91 -7.40
C SER A 81 -14.66 -29.99 -7.15
N GLY A 82 -15.28 -28.91 -6.66
CA GLY A 82 -16.73 -28.85 -6.51
C GLY A 82 -17.49 -28.91 -7.84
N ASN A 83 -16.99 -28.22 -8.87
CA ASN A 83 -17.55 -28.30 -10.23
C ASN A 83 -17.45 -29.70 -10.83
N VAL A 84 -16.35 -30.42 -10.56
CA VAL A 84 -16.21 -31.83 -10.97
C VAL A 84 -17.24 -32.71 -10.26
N ALA A 85 -17.41 -32.56 -8.95
CA ALA A 85 -18.40 -33.32 -8.18
C ALA A 85 -19.82 -33.08 -8.72
N VAL A 86 -20.24 -31.83 -8.89
CA VAL A 86 -21.57 -31.49 -9.43
C VAL A 86 -21.77 -32.07 -10.84
N ARG A 87 -20.74 -32.01 -11.70
CA ARG A 87 -20.80 -32.60 -13.05
C ARG A 87 -21.01 -34.11 -12.98
N ASN A 88 -20.20 -34.81 -12.19
CA ASN A 88 -20.27 -36.26 -12.05
C ASN A 88 -21.63 -36.69 -11.49
N SER A 89 -22.14 -36.01 -10.45
CA SER A 89 -23.45 -36.27 -9.88
C SER A 89 -24.57 -36.06 -10.92
N ARG A 90 -24.46 -35.04 -11.77
CA ARG A 90 -25.42 -34.79 -12.86
C ARG A 90 -25.41 -35.89 -13.92
N GLU A 91 -24.24 -36.39 -14.27
CA GLU A 91 -24.09 -37.50 -15.23
C GLU A 91 -24.61 -38.81 -14.64
N ALA A 92 -24.33 -39.10 -13.37
CA ALA A 92 -24.85 -40.24 -12.65
C ALA A 92 -26.38 -40.22 -12.56
N TYR A 93 -26.96 -39.06 -12.21
CA TYR A 93 -28.41 -38.87 -12.18
C TYR A 93 -29.06 -39.15 -13.53
N ARG A 94 -28.51 -38.58 -14.62
CA ARG A 94 -29.00 -38.80 -15.99
C ARG A 94 -28.94 -40.27 -16.37
N SER A 95 -27.82 -40.93 -16.10
CA SER A 95 -27.63 -42.35 -16.40
C SER A 95 -28.63 -43.23 -15.65
N LEU A 96 -28.88 -42.93 -14.37
CA LEU A 96 -29.85 -43.66 -13.56
C LEU A 96 -31.29 -43.42 -14.02
N SER A 97 -31.61 -42.19 -14.46
CA SER A 97 -32.92 -41.83 -14.99
C SER A 97 -33.21 -42.46 -16.36
N LEU A 98 -32.19 -42.68 -17.19
CA LEU A 98 -32.34 -43.32 -18.50
C LEU A 98 -32.44 -44.85 -18.40
N ALA A 99 -31.88 -45.45 -17.35
CA ALA A 99 -31.87 -46.89 -17.13
C ALA A 99 -33.23 -47.48 -16.63
N SER A 100 -34.36 -46.79 -16.83
CA SER A 100 -35.67 -47.18 -16.30
C SER A 100 -36.59 -47.81 -17.36
N GLU A 101 -36.32 -49.06 -17.77
CA GLU A 101 -37.20 -49.77 -18.74
C GLU A 101 -37.48 -51.27 -18.47
N ALA A 102 -37.27 -51.81 -17.26
CA ALA A 102 -37.68 -53.19 -16.99
C ALA A 102 -38.31 -53.37 -15.61
N THR A 103 -39.30 -54.27 -15.55
CA THR A 103 -40.14 -54.69 -14.42
C THR A 103 -39.62 -54.25 -13.04
N VAL A 104 -40.17 -53.15 -12.51
CA VAL A 104 -39.73 -52.56 -11.24
C VAL A 104 -40.32 -53.36 -10.08
N THR A 105 -39.48 -54.11 -9.35
CA THR A 105 -39.88 -54.65 -8.04
C THR A 105 -39.70 -53.58 -6.96
N ALA A 106 -40.36 -53.74 -5.80
CA ALA A 106 -40.16 -52.85 -4.66
C ALA A 106 -38.67 -52.73 -4.25
N ARG A 107 -37.93 -53.84 -4.28
CA ARG A 107 -36.48 -53.85 -3.99
C ARG A 107 -35.64 -53.06 -5.00
N ASP A 108 -36.04 -53.05 -6.26
CA ASP A 108 -35.34 -52.28 -7.30
C ASP A 108 -35.63 -50.78 -7.16
N ALA A 109 -36.83 -50.42 -6.71
CA ALA A 109 -37.19 -49.05 -6.36
C ALA A 109 -36.38 -48.56 -5.15
N ASP A 110 -36.27 -49.36 -4.08
CA ASP A 110 -35.50 -49.02 -2.88
C ASP A 110 -34.02 -48.77 -3.22
N ARG A 111 -33.40 -49.68 -3.98
CA ARG A 111 -31.99 -49.55 -4.41
C ARG A 111 -31.78 -48.32 -5.30
N ARG A 112 -32.77 -47.96 -6.13
CA ARG A 112 -32.70 -46.75 -6.96
C ARG A 112 -32.78 -45.50 -6.08
N ASN A 113 -33.63 -45.48 -5.06
CA ASN A 113 -33.74 -44.38 -4.12
C ASN A 113 -32.44 -44.18 -3.34
N GLU A 114 -31.82 -45.25 -2.82
CA GLU A 114 -30.52 -45.17 -2.15
C GLU A 114 -29.44 -44.54 -3.04
N ARG A 115 -29.40 -44.90 -4.32
CA ARG A 115 -28.46 -44.30 -5.29
C ARG A 115 -28.77 -42.83 -5.56
N LEU A 116 -30.04 -42.45 -5.65
CA LEU A 116 -30.44 -41.06 -5.83
C LEU A 116 -30.05 -40.21 -4.62
N GLU A 117 -30.17 -40.75 -3.41
CA GLU A 117 -29.73 -40.09 -2.18
C GLU A 117 -28.22 -39.86 -2.17
N GLN A 118 -27.43 -40.87 -2.53
CA GLN A 118 -25.97 -40.74 -2.66
C GLN A 118 -25.57 -39.67 -3.69
N ILE A 119 -26.20 -39.68 -4.87
CA ILE A 119 -25.96 -38.67 -5.91
C ILE A 119 -26.30 -37.26 -5.40
N ALA A 120 -27.41 -37.12 -4.67
CA ALA A 120 -27.84 -35.84 -4.11
C ALA A 120 -26.87 -35.35 -3.02
N GLU A 121 -26.32 -36.25 -2.20
CA GLU A 121 -25.30 -35.92 -1.21
C GLU A 121 -24.01 -35.41 -1.86
N GLU A 122 -23.46 -36.14 -2.83
CA GLU A 122 -22.26 -35.73 -3.57
C GLU A 122 -22.45 -34.38 -4.28
N TRP A 123 -23.63 -34.14 -4.84
CA TRP A 123 -23.96 -32.86 -5.47
C TRP A 123 -23.90 -31.73 -4.45
N ARG A 124 -24.56 -31.88 -3.28
CA ARG A 124 -24.57 -30.88 -2.21
C ARG A 124 -23.16 -30.61 -1.68
N GLU A 125 -22.34 -31.65 -1.55
CA GLU A 125 -20.92 -31.47 -1.20
C GLU A 125 -20.17 -30.66 -2.25
N GLY A 126 -20.41 -30.93 -3.54
CA GLY A 126 -19.85 -30.18 -4.65
C GLY A 126 -20.23 -28.70 -4.59
N GLU A 127 -21.50 -28.39 -4.38
CA GLU A 127 -21.99 -27.02 -4.20
C GLU A 127 -21.37 -26.34 -2.97
N SER A 128 -21.23 -27.07 -1.86
CA SER A 128 -20.56 -26.58 -0.65
C SER A 128 -19.08 -26.25 -0.89
N ARG A 129 -18.36 -27.09 -1.65
CA ARG A 129 -16.97 -26.80 -2.07
C ARG A 129 -16.91 -25.54 -2.94
N ILE A 130 -17.82 -25.39 -3.91
CA ILE A 130 -17.88 -24.18 -4.75
C ILE A 130 -18.13 -22.93 -3.89
N LYS A 131 -19.10 -22.99 -2.97
CA LYS A 131 -19.42 -21.86 -2.09
C LYS A 131 -18.21 -21.44 -1.24
N ARG A 132 -17.61 -22.39 -0.53
CA ARG A 132 -16.41 -22.13 0.30
C ARG A 132 -15.23 -21.64 -0.54
N GLY A 133 -15.08 -22.16 -1.75
CA GLY A 133 -14.05 -21.70 -2.67
C GLY A 133 -14.25 -20.24 -3.09
N ARG A 134 -15.49 -19.82 -3.39
CA ARG A 134 -15.82 -18.42 -3.70
C ARG A 134 -15.56 -17.48 -2.53
N GLU A 135 -15.98 -17.86 -1.33
CA GLU A 135 -15.72 -17.09 -0.09
C GLU A 135 -14.21 -16.89 0.12
N ARG A 136 -13.40 -17.92 -0.16
CA ARG A 136 -11.93 -17.80 -0.09
C ARG A 136 -11.35 -16.90 -1.16
N VAL A 137 -11.86 -16.96 -2.39
CA VAL A 137 -11.42 -16.07 -3.48
C VAL A 137 -11.72 -14.61 -3.14
N GLU A 138 -12.89 -14.33 -2.56
CA GLU A 138 -13.28 -12.99 -2.11
C GLU A 138 -12.32 -12.47 -1.03
N ALA A 139 -12.14 -13.22 0.06
CA ALA A 139 -11.21 -12.85 1.13
C ALA A 139 -9.75 -12.70 0.64
N ALA A 140 -9.33 -13.54 -0.31
CA ALA A 140 -8.02 -13.44 -0.93
C ALA A 140 -7.83 -12.12 -1.71
N ASN A 141 -8.87 -11.68 -2.44
CA ASN A 141 -8.83 -10.43 -3.19
C ASN A 141 -8.75 -9.23 -2.24
N GLU A 142 -9.51 -9.22 -1.15
CA GLU A 142 -9.43 -8.16 -0.13
C GLU A 142 -8.01 -8.03 0.45
N ARG A 143 -7.37 -9.16 0.77
CA ARG A 143 -5.97 -9.18 1.24
C ARG A 143 -4.98 -8.67 0.20
N ILE A 144 -5.20 -9.02 -1.08
CA ILE A 144 -4.37 -8.54 -2.18
C ILE A 144 -4.49 -7.01 -2.29
N GLU A 145 -5.70 -6.49 -2.28
CA GLU A 145 -5.97 -5.04 -2.34
C GLU A 145 -5.33 -4.29 -1.17
N GLU A 146 -5.46 -4.82 0.05
CA GLU A 146 -4.80 -4.24 1.23
C GLU A 146 -3.27 -4.28 1.07
N GLY A 147 -2.72 -5.41 0.60
CA GLY A 147 -1.31 -5.58 0.31
C GLY A 147 -0.77 -4.51 -0.65
N GLU A 148 -1.45 -4.31 -1.78
CA GLU A 148 -1.10 -3.29 -2.77
C GLU A 148 -1.18 -1.87 -2.20
N SER A 149 -2.20 -1.59 -1.38
CA SER A 149 -2.35 -0.30 -0.70
C SER A 149 -1.15 -0.02 0.22
N ARG A 150 -0.72 -1.02 1.00
CA ARG A 150 0.47 -0.92 1.86
C ARG A 150 1.75 -0.74 1.06
N LEU A 151 1.90 -1.41 -0.08
CA LEU A 151 3.04 -1.19 -0.99
C LEU A 151 3.10 0.25 -1.48
N ARG A 152 1.99 0.79 -1.99
CA ARG A 152 1.93 2.18 -2.47
C ARG A 152 2.28 3.17 -1.37
N SER A 153 1.65 3.03 -0.21
CA SER A 153 1.90 3.92 0.93
C SER A 153 3.34 3.79 1.47
N GLY A 154 3.87 2.58 1.52
CA GLY A 154 5.25 2.32 1.93
C GLY A 154 6.26 2.96 0.97
N GLN A 155 6.04 2.84 -0.34
CA GLN A 155 6.91 3.48 -1.34
C GLN A 155 6.91 5.00 -1.21
N GLN A 156 5.75 5.62 -1.00
CA GLN A 156 5.66 7.08 -0.78
C GLN A 156 6.45 7.54 0.46
N LEU A 157 6.47 6.75 1.53
CA LEU A 157 7.25 7.04 2.73
C LEU A 157 8.76 6.91 2.48
N ILE A 158 9.17 5.87 1.74
CA ILE A 158 10.57 5.69 1.31
C ILE A 158 11.03 6.89 0.47
N ASP A 159 10.22 7.32 -0.49
CA ASP A 159 10.58 8.41 -1.40
C ASP A 159 10.70 9.74 -0.63
N ARG A 160 9.71 10.08 0.21
CA ARG A 160 9.79 11.27 1.08
C ARG A 160 10.97 11.23 2.02
N GLY A 161 11.23 10.07 2.64
CA GLY A 161 12.36 9.88 3.54
C GLY A 161 13.70 10.12 2.84
N ARG A 162 13.87 9.57 1.63
CA ARG A 162 15.05 9.78 0.79
C ARG A 162 15.23 11.23 0.38
N ASP A 163 14.16 11.93 0.05
CA ASP A 163 14.23 13.35 -0.32
C ASP A 163 14.62 14.23 0.87
N LEU A 164 14.11 13.94 2.07
CA LEU A 164 14.50 14.63 3.30
C LEU A 164 15.99 14.44 3.62
N MET A 165 16.48 13.19 3.55
CA MET A 165 17.90 12.86 3.77
C MET A 165 18.80 13.53 2.74
N ARG A 166 18.48 13.43 1.45
CA ARG A 166 19.24 14.06 0.35
C ARG A 166 19.29 15.58 0.51
N SER A 167 18.16 16.20 0.88
CA SER A 167 18.09 17.63 1.13
C SER A 167 18.96 18.05 2.34
N ALA A 168 18.97 17.25 3.40
CA ALA A 168 19.83 17.47 4.56
C ALA A 168 21.32 17.36 4.20
N GLU A 169 21.72 16.32 3.46
CA GLU A 169 23.09 16.12 2.97
C GLU A 169 23.54 17.28 2.07
N ASN A 170 22.69 17.74 1.15
CA ASN A 170 22.98 18.89 0.30
C ASN A 170 23.14 20.19 1.10
N ARG A 171 22.33 20.40 2.15
CA ARG A 171 22.48 21.56 3.05
C ARG A 171 23.81 21.48 3.80
N TYR A 172 24.18 20.32 4.31
CA TYR A 172 25.45 20.09 5.00
C TYR A 172 26.64 20.41 4.10
N GLN A 173 26.69 19.83 2.89
CA GLN A 173 27.78 20.04 1.94
C GLN A 173 27.94 21.50 1.52
N ARG A 174 26.82 22.22 1.32
CA ARG A 174 26.87 23.66 1.01
C ARG A 174 27.44 24.48 2.15
N ASN A 175 27.05 24.19 3.39
CA ASN A 175 27.59 24.88 4.56
C ASN A 175 29.10 24.62 4.70
N GLU A 176 29.55 23.37 4.54
CA GLU A 176 30.98 23.01 4.57
C GLU A 176 31.78 23.70 3.45
N SER A 177 31.21 23.91 2.27
CA SER A 177 31.89 24.60 1.16
C SER A 177 32.02 26.13 1.33
N GLN A 178 31.29 26.71 2.29
CA GLN A 178 31.25 28.15 2.56
C GLN A 178 31.97 28.54 3.86
N SER A 179 32.38 27.57 4.67
CA SER A 179 33.21 27.72 5.87
C SER A 179 34.70 27.71 5.52
#